data_AF-A0A7C7NCP9-F1
#
_entry.id   AF-A0A7C7NCP9-F1
#
_cell.length_a   1.000
_cell.length_b   1.000
_cell.length_c   1.000
_cell.angle_alpha   90.00
_cell.angle_beta   90.00
_cell.angle_gamma   90.00
#
_symmetry.space_group_name_H-M   'P 1'
#
loop_
_entity.id
_entity.type
_entity.pdbx_description
1 polymer ?
#
loop_
_entity_poly.entity_id
_entity_poly.type
_entity_poly.pdbx_seq_one_letter_code
_entity_poly.pdbx_strand_id
1 'polypeptide(L)'
;MNQGQGQGQGQGQGQGKRNQRPGGRREQQSRTGDPDLKERLVGINRVAKTTKGGRTFSFSAIVVVGDEKGKVGHGLGKSREVATAIQKGIETGKKDMITVPVINGTIPHL
;
A
#
# COMPACT_ATOMS: atom_id res chain seq x y z
N MET A 1 32.18 -63.78 -34.42
CA MET A 1 32.74 -62.70 -35.28
C MET A 1 31.55 -62.11 -36.02
N ASN A 2 31.18 -60.84 -35.95
CA ASN A 2 31.83 -59.65 -35.43
C ASN A 2 30.75 -58.66 -34.95
N GLN A 3 31.24 -57.72 -34.17
CA GLN A 3 30.70 -56.58 -33.47
C GLN A 3 30.05 -55.52 -34.39
N GLY A 4 29.14 -54.74 -33.80
CA GLY A 4 29.41 -53.31 -33.62
C GLY A 4 28.48 -52.31 -34.31
N GLN A 5 28.29 -51.18 -33.60
CA GLN A 5 27.62 -49.92 -33.93
C GLN A 5 26.11 -49.91 -33.61
N GLY A 6 25.58 -49.18 -32.62
CA GLY A 6 26.05 -47.98 -31.93
C GLY A 6 25.53 -46.73 -32.62
N GLN A 7 24.47 -46.12 -32.10
CA GLN A 7 24.18 -44.68 -32.14
C GLN A 7 22.95 -44.36 -31.27
N GLY A 8 23.15 -43.50 -30.28
CA GLY A 8 22.07 -42.93 -29.48
C GLY A 8 21.40 -41.76 -30.20
N GLN A 9 20.24 -41.36 -29.68
CA GLN A 9 19.70 -40.01 -29.79
C GLN A 9 18.71 -39.80 -28.64
N GLY A 10 19.02 -38.82 -27.79
CA GLY A 10 18.12 -38.36 -26.74
C GLY A 10 17.01 -37.48 -27.30
N GLN A 11 15.89 -37.47 -26.58
CA GLN A 11 14.84 -36.46 -26.50
C GLN A 11 14.00 -36.93 -25.29
N GLY A 12 14.01 -36.31 -24.11
CA GLY A 12 13.94 -34.87 -23.87
C GLY A 12 12.49 -34.45 -23.71
N GLN A 13 11.76 -34.98 -22.71
CA GLN A 13 10.52 -34.37 -22.22
C GLN A 13 10.45 -34.52 -20.70
N GLY A 14 11.19 -33.66 -19.99
CA GLY A 14 10.92 -33.39 -18.59
C GLY A 14 9.51 -32.80 -18.48
N GLN A 15 8.59 -33.57 -17.92
CA GLN A 15 7.28 -33.06 -17.50
C GLN A 15 7.51 -32.13 -16.30
N GLY A 16 7.85 -30.87 -16.61
CA GLY A 16 7.80 -29.77 -15.66
C GLY A 16 6.36 -29.62 -15.20
N LYS A 17 6.04 -30.21 -14.05
CA LYS A 17 4.79 -29.99 -13.33
C LYS A 17 4.62 -28.48 -13.18
N ARG A 18 3.70 -27.90 -13.97
CA ARG A 18 3.30 -26.50 -13.85
C ARG A 18 2.80 -26.31 -12.44
N ASN A 19 3.64 -25.68 -11.63
CA ASN A 19 3.30 -25.28 -10.28
C ASN A 19 2.22 -24.21 -10.40
N GLN A 20 0.96 -24.64 -10.37
CA GLN A 20 -0.19 -23.76 -10.24
C GLN A 20 -0.07 -23.13 -8.86
N ARG A 21 0.62 -21.99 -8.77
CA ARG A 21 0.57 -21.13 -7.59
C ARG A 21 -0.88 -20.67 -7.53
N PRO A 22 -1.70 -21.08 -6.54
CA PRO A 22 -3.01 -20.49 -6.38
C PRO A 22 -2.74 -19.04 -6.02
N GLY A 23 -2.99 -18.14 -6.98
CA GLY A 23 -3.01 -16.72 -6.73
C GLY A 23 -4.16 -16.46 -5.79
N GLY A 24 -3.90 -16.59 -4.48
CA GLY A 24 -4.79 -16.19 -3.42
C GLY A 24 -4.98 -14.68 -3.50
N ARG A 25 -5.85 -14.26 -4.41
CA ARG A 25 -6.48 -12.96 -4.41
C ARG A 25 -7.30 -12.95 -3.12
N ARG A 26 -6.66 -12.53 -2.02
CA ARG A 26 -7.36 -12.14 -0.80
C ARG A 26 -8.33 -11.05 -1.23
N GLU A 27 -9.57 -11.44 -1.52
CA GLU A 27 -10.71 -10.57 -1.37
C GLU A 27 -10.64 -10.07 0.07
N GLN A 28 -10.11 -8.87 0.22
CA GLN A 28 -10.21 -8.15 1.47
C GLN A 28 -11.69 -7.92 1.68
N GLN A 29 -12.26 -8.78 2.52
CA GLN A 29 -13.54 -8.59 3.16
C GLN A 29 -13.63 -7.12 3.56
N SER A 30 -14.49 -6.36 2.88
CA SER A 30 -15.01 -5.08 3.35
C SER A 30 -15.80 -5.37 4.62
N ARG A 31 -15.09 -5.58 5.72
CA ARG A 31 -15.70 -5.81 7.02
C ARG A 31 -16.20 -4.49 7.53
N THR A 32 -17.53 -4.41 7.60
CA THR A 32 -18.28 -3.62 8.57
C THR A 32 -18.34 -2.14 8.23
N GLY A 33 -19.57 -1.62 8.19
CA GLY A 33 -19.94 -0.30 7.65
C GLY A 33 -18.98 0.81 8.02
N ASP A 34 -18.72 1.66 7.04
CA ASP A 34 -17.84 2.82 7.16
C ASP A 34 -18.09 3.50 8.51
N PRO A 35 -17.12 3.43 9.45
CA PRO A 35 -17.20 4.30 10.61
C PRO A 35 -17.31 5.73 10.08
N ASP A 36 -18.05 6.58 10.78
CA ASP A 36 -18.15 8.01 10.46
C ASP A 36 -16.78 8.66 10.70
N LEU A 37 -15.88 8.47 9.73
CA LEU A 37 -14.49 8.86 9.75
C LEU A 37 -14.41 10.28 9.21
N LYS A 38 -14.02 11.20 10.08
CA LYS A 38 -13.71 12.58 9.71
C LYS A 38 -12.29 12.66 9.21
N GLU A 39 -12.12 13.38 8.12
CA GLU A 39 -10.83 13.59 7.46
C GLU A 39 -10.42 15.06 7.65
N ARG A 40 -9.19 15.30 8.09
CA ARG A 40 -8.64 16.63 8.30
C ARG A 40 -7.28 16.77 7.62
N LEU A 41 -7.18 17.76 6.73
CA LEU A 41 -5.91 18.15 6.12
C LEU A 41 -5.07 18.90 7.16
N VAL A 42 -3.91 18.36 7.51
CA VAL A 42 -2.97 19.01 8.44
C VAL A 42 -2.10 20.02 7.68
N GLY A 43 -1.62 19.64 6.51
CA GLY A 43 -0.75 20.50 5.73
C GLY A 43 -0.49 19.98 4.33
N ILE A 44 -0.16 20.92 3.44
CA ILE A 44 0.22 20.66 2.06
C ILE A 44 1.51 21.39 1.72
N ASN A 45 2.45 20.66 1.12
CA ASN A 45 3.76 21.17 0.73
C ASN A 45 4.00 20.91 -0.75
N ARG A 46 4.43 21.94 -1.49
CA ARG A 46 4.99 21.75 -2.84
C ARG A 46 6.44 21.34 -2.72
N VAL A 47 6.74 20.09 -3.04
CA VAL A 47 8.10 19.52 -3.03
C VAL A 47 8.67 19.48 -4.45
N ALA A 48 9.99 19.57 -4.57
CA ALA A 48 10.67 19.62 -5.87
C ALA A 48 11.78 18.58 -5.98
N LYS A 49 11.88 17.90 -7.12
CA LYS A 49 13.04 17.09 -7.53
C LYS A 49 13.84 17.87 -8.58
N THR A 50 15.11 18.15 -8.30
CA THR A 50 16.00 18.81 -9.26
C THR A 50 16.58 17.79 -10.24
N THR A 51 16.65 18.17 -11.50
CA THR A 51 17.29 17.40 -12.59
C THR A 51 18.20 18.32 -13.39
N LYS A 52 18.94 17.77 -14.36
CA LYS A 52 19.80 18.54 -15.25
C LYS A 52 19.08 19.67 -16.01
N GLY A 53 17.75 19.55 -16.20
CA GLY A 53 16.93 20.48 -16.98
C GLY A 53 15.98 21.35 -16.15
N GLY A 54 16.08 21.35 -14.81
CA GLY A 54 15.25 22.21 -13.96
C GLY A 54 14.68 21.48 -12.74
N ARG A 55 13.49 21.89 -12.30
CA ARG A 55 12.82 21.34 -11.11
C ARG A 55 11.47 20.76 -11.49
N THR A 56 11.27 19.49 -11.20
CA THR A 56 9.95 18.85 -11.29
C THR A 56 9.25 18.96 -9.94
N PHE A 57 8.05 19.53 -9.92
CA PHE A 57 7.27 19.69 -8.70
C PHE A 57 6.31 18.52 -8.45
N SER A 58 5.95 18.33 -7.19
CA SER A 58 4.88 17.46 -6.72
C SER A 58 4.31 18.05 -5.43
N PHE A 59 3.14 17.62 -5.02
CA PHE A 59 2.51 18.00 -3.76
C PHE A 59 2.56 16.83 -2.79
N SER A 60 2.94 17.13 -1.55
CA SER A 60 2.85 16.23 -0.40
C SER A 60 1.74 16.74 0.50
N ALA A 61 0.82 15.88 0.91
CA ALA A 61 -0.27 16.18 1.83
C ALA A 61 -0.16 15.28 3.05
N ILE A 62 -0.30 15.84 4.24
CA ILE A 62 -0.46 15.10 5.50
C ILE A 62 -1.92 15.22 5.91
N VAL A 63 -2.55 14.07 6.14
CA VAL A 63 -3.96 13.97 6.48
C VAL A 63 -4.11 13.13 7.74
N VAL A 64 -5.02 13.54 8.62
CA VAL A 64 -5.46 12.77 9.79
C VAL A 64 -6.90 12.32 9.54
N VAL A 65 -7.19 11.07 9.85
CA VAL A 65 -8.50 10.44 9.69
C VAL A 65 -8.91 9.88 11.05
N GLY A 66 -10.16 10.03 11.49
CA GLY A 66 -10.59 9.47 12.77
C GLY A 66 -12.07 9.67 13.08
N ASP A 67 -12.56 8.94 14.09
CA ASP A 67 -13.96 8.95 14.51
C ASP A 67 -14.26 9.87 15.71
N GLU A 68 -13.26 10.67 16.13
CA GLU A 68 -13.30 11.54 17.34
C GLU A 68 -13.61 10.79 18.66
N LYS A 69 -13.66 9.46 18.64
CA LYS A 69 -13.97 8.59 19.79
C LYS A 69 -12.77 7.76 20.22
N GLY A 70 -11.58 8.20 19.86
CA GLY A 70 -10.31 7.54 20.18
C GLY A 70 -9.77 6.66 19.07
N LYS A 71 -10.44 6.48 17.92
CA LYS A 71 -9.79 5.90 16.74
C LYS A 71 -9.27 6.99 15.82
N VAL A 72 -7.97 6.96 15.57
CA VAL A 72 -7.28 7.93 14.71
C VAL A 72 -6.27 7.22 13.83
N GLY A 73 -6.06 7.74 12.63
CA GLY A 73 -5.08 7.29 11.67
C GLY A 73 -4.47 8.51 10.99
N HIS A 74 -3.28 8.35 10.45
CA HIS A 74 -2.59 9.42 9.74
C HIS A 74 -1.99 8.88 8.47
N GLY A 75 -1.89 9.74 7.44
CA GLY A 75 -1.34 9.34 6.17
C GLY A 75 -0.63 10.48 5.49
N LEU A 76 0.46 10.12 4.80
CA LEU A 76 1.16 11.00 3.89
C LEU A 76 0.83 10.57 2.47
N GLY A 77 0.31 11.49 1.68
CA GLY A 77 0.05 11.29 0.26
C GLY A 77 0.93 12.20 -0.58
N LYS A 78 1.41 11.68 -1.72
CA LYS A 78 2.22 12.44 -2.67
C LYS A 78 1.77 12.20 -4.10
N SER A 79 1.56 13.28 -4.84
CA SER A 79 1.19 13.22 -6.25
C SER A 79 1.63 14.48 -6.99
N ARG A 80 1.51 14.49 -8.33
CA ARG A 80 1.71 15.70 -9.14
C ARG A 80 0.57 16.71 -8.97
N GLU A 81 -0.60 16.23 -8.59
CA GLU A 81 -1.80 17.02 -8.34
C GLU A 81 -2.15 17.05 -6.86
N VAL A 82 -2.78 18.13 -6.43
CA VAL A 82 -3.16 18.34 -5.03
C VAL A 82 -4.23 17.35 -4.58
N ALA A 83 -5.36 17.27 -5.30
CA ALA A 83 -6.49 16.40 -4.91
C ALA A 83 -6.07 14.94 -4.78
N THR A 84 -5.33 14.44 -5.78
CA THR A 84 -4.78 13.09 -5.79
C THR A 84 -3.77 12.84 -4.66
N ALA A 85 -3.00 13.85 -4.24
CA ALA A 85 -2.12 13.73 -3.08
C ALA A 85 -2.93 13.59 -1.78
N ILE A 86 -4.01 14.36 -1.62
CA ILE A 86 -4.88 14.29 -0.45
C ILE A 86 -5.58 12.93 -0.37
N GLN A 87 -6.16 12.44 -1.47
CA GLN A 87 -6.82 11.13 -1.54
C GLN A 87 -5.89 9.99 -1.14
N LYS A 88 -4.64 9.98 -1.65
CA LYS A 88 -3.64 9.00 -1.23
C LYS A 88 -3.32 9.07 0.26
N GLY A 89 -3.28 10.27 0.84
CA GLY A 89 -3.10 10.47 2.27
C GLY A 89 -4.26 9.88 3.09
N ILE A 90 -5.49 10.10 2.64
CA ILE A 90 -6.70 9.53 3.26
C ILE A 90 -6.69 8.00 3.23
N GLU A 91 -6.40 7.41 2.07
CA GLU A 91 -6.35 5.94 1.91
C GLU A 91 -5.30 5.30 2.81
N THR A 92 -4.12 5.91 2.92
CA THR A 92 -3.07 5.45 3.84
C THR A 92 -3.52 5.59 5.30
N GLY A 93 -4.11 6.74 5.67
CA GLY A 93 -4.63 6.96 7.03
C GLY A 93 -5.73 5.97 7.45
N LYS A 94 -6.59 5.57 6.52
CA LYS A 94 -7.63 4.54 6.76
C LYS A 94 -7.04 3.14 7.00
N LYS A 95 -5.88 2.84 6.43
CA LYS A 95 -5.17 1.56 6.63
C LYS A 95 -4.43 1.53 7.96
N ASP A 96 -3.81 2.65 8.34
CA ASP A 96 -2.96 2.79 9.52
C ASP A 96 -3.72 3.41 10.71
N MET A 97 -4.88 2.83 11.04
CA MET A 97 -5.70 3.27 12.18
C MET A 97 -5.19 2.69 13.50
N ILE A 98 -5.07 3.56 14.50
CA ILE A 98 -4.73 3.24 15.89
C ILE A 98 -5.88 3.59 16.82
N THR A 99 -5.99 2.86 17.94
CA THR A 99 -6.93 3.18 19.03
C THR A 99 -6.15 3.81 20.18
N VAL A 100 -6.53 5.02 20.55
CA VAL A 100 -5.94 5.81 21.62
C VAL A 100 -6.88 5.76 22.84
N PRO A 101 -6.37 5.44 24.03
CA PRO A 101 -7.19 5.48 25.24
C PRO A 101 -7.51 6.94 25.60
N VAL A 102 -8.80 7.24 25.67
CA VAL A 102 -9.31 8.57 26.07
C VAL A 102 -10.26 8.38 27.23
N ILE A 103 -9.96 9.00 28.38
CA ILE A 103 -10.79 8.98 29.59
C ILE A 103 -11.25 10.42 29.84
N ASN A 104 -12.57 10.65 29.84
CA ASN A 104 -13.16 11.99 30.01
C ASN A 104 -12.55 13.05 29.05
N GLY A 105 -12.25 12.66 27.81
CA GLY A 105 -11.63 13.54 26.81
C GLY A 105 -10.13 13.81 27.01
N THR A 106 -9.50 13.18 28.01
CA THR A 106 -8.08 13.37 28.34
C THR A 106 -7.29 12.08 28.17
N ILE A 107 -5.97 12.22 28.01
CA ILE A 107 -5.04 11.10 27.91
C ILE A 107 -4.67 10.61 29.33
N PRO A 108 -4.79 9.30 29.62
CA PRO A 108 -4.39 8.76 30.91
C PRO A 108 -2.88 8.88 31.14
N HIS A 109 -2.50 9.14 32.40
CA HIS A 109 -1.12 9.17 32.87
C HIS A 109 -0.99 8.32 34.16
N LEU A 110 0.24 7.94 34.51
CA LEU A 110 0.57 7.20 35.72
C LEU A 110 0.76 8.15 36.91
#